data_AF-Q7REZ5-F1
#
_entry.id   AF-Q7REZ5-F1
#
_cell.length_a   1.000
_cell.length_b   1.000
_cell.length_c   1.000
_cell.angle_alpha   90.00
_cell.angle_beta   90.00
_cell.angle_gamma   90.00
#
_symmetry.space_group_name_H-M   'P 1'
#
loop_
_entity.id
_entity.type
_entity.pdbx_description
1 polymer ?
#
loop_
_entity_poly.entity_id
_entity_poly.type
_entity_poly.pdbx_seq_one_letter_code
_entity_poly.pdbx_strand_id
1 'polypeptide(L)'
;MEYKVQLITCLNQINLSTNFYQQNIKNDLKNFVISIYMKYPNFDSLFYNVNDNIFQNNQINKTAQVGSTATANTNTAASNSGSIANKSVWLKNEEIFNPHNTIYLLSILKFILNNRNICTTEDNIVDIFSFLYHLLYNERNMIHNYSCLCINRLLNCQINKELLDGIYQNLILNILNRLLFLLKYNVYNKILNEYILITILRIFMIFSEKISNQYNILVLDLIDTTIKIIINDSHNPIFNHYLFELLTLIISLIYKNQNQTCIDMIENITISSFSNILELYIHDFIPYIFQILSIIINNTYQIKNVHLNILSNLYQMDLWKSSVGNPNGIICVLTSYFKKHNLFQDIIKNNMQQLFNIYHYCISNQKLSIDSFQIILIIFTYLPIEYYQSFLKPLFVLLFTFLQQYKNDIIKIKVIHSLSVFILKTDVTHFLSIIDQVQP
;
A
#
# COMPACT_ATOMS: atom_id res chain seq x y z
N MET A 1 14.38 33.77 11.81
CA MET A 1 14.14 32.95 10.60
C MET A 1 12.73 32.40 10.55
N GLU A 2 12.22 31.78 11.61
CA GLU A 2 10.82 31.32 11.69
C GLU A 2 9.79 32.42 11.37
N TYR A 3 9.91 33.60 12.00
CA TYR A 3 9.07 34.76 11.66
C TYR A 3 9.16 35.15 10.18
N LYS A 4 10.37 35.13 9.58
CA LYS A 4 10.55 35.45 8.16
C LYS A 4 9.89 34.39 7.26
N VAL A 5 10.03 33.10 7.59
CA VAL A 5 9.36 32.00 6.88
C VAL A 5 7.84 32.15 6.98
N GLN A 6 7.30 32.39 8.18
CA GLN A 6 5.87 32.60 8.38
C GLN A 6 5.35 33.80 7.58
N LEU A 7 6.06 34.92 7.62
CA LEU A 7 5.69 36.13 6.89
C LEU A 7 5.71 35.91 5.37
N ILE A 8 6.74 35.22 4.84
CA ILE A 8 6.80 34.84 3.43
C ILE A 8 5.66 33.88 3.04
N THR A 9 5.34 32.91 3.91
CA THR A 9 4.22 31.99 3.66
C THR A 9 2.86 32.69 3.73
N CYS A 10 2.72 33.74 4.54
CA CYS A 10 1.49 34.54 4.60
C CYS A 10 1.36 35.48 3.39
N LEU A 11 2.48 36.03 2.89
CA LEU A 11 2.49 36.96 1.76
C LEU A 11 2.30 36.26 0.41
N ASN A 12 2.63 34.96 0.29
CA ASN A 12 2.50 34.16 -0.94
C ASN A 12 3.12 34.79 -2.21
N GLN A 13 4.13 35.65 -2.05
CA GLN A 13 4.83 36.27 -3.17
C GLN A 13 6.03 35.42 -3.60
N ILE A 14 5.99 34.94 -4.85
CA ILE A 14 7.02 34.06 -5.45
C ILE A 14 8.41 34.73 -5.49
N ASN A 15 8.47 36.05 -5.73
CA ASN A 15 9.75 36.78 -5.80
C ASN A 15 10.42 36.95 -4.43
N LEU A 16 9.63 37.07 -3.36
CA LEU A 16 10.18 37.14 -1.99
C LEU A 16 10.68 35.77 -1.53
N SER A 17 9.95 34.69 -1.84
CA SER A 17 10.37 33.34 -1.47
C SER A 17 11.59 32.87 -2.26
N THR A 18 11.71 33.21 -3.55
CA THR A 18 12.91 32.92 -4.36
C THR A 18 14.16 33.64 -3.82
N ASN A 19 14.07 34.95 -3.56
CA ASN A 19 15.18 35.73 -2.99
C ASN A 19 15.59 35.20 -1.61
N PHE A 20 14.61 34.90 -0.75
CA PHE A 20 14.88 34.35 0.57
C PHE A 20 15.58 32.98 0.51
N TYR A 21 15.14 32.12 -0.41
CA TYR A 21 15.76 30.82 -0.64
C TYR A 21 17.22 30.97 -1.07
N GLN A 22 17.48 31.81 -2.08
CA GLN A 22 18.83 32.03 -2.63
C GLN A 22 19.80 32.62 -1.60
N GLN A 23 19.35 33.60 -0.81
CA GLN A 23 20.23 34.32 0.11
C GLN A 23 20.46 33.59 1.44
N ASN A 24 19.44 32.93 1.99
CA ASN A 24 19.50 32.40 3.35
C ASN A 24 19.46 30.87 3.41
N ILE A 25 18.66 30.20 2.58
CA ILE A 25 18.45 28.74 2.72
C ILE A 25 19.49 27.94 1.93
N LYS A 26 19.79 28.33 0.69
CA LYS A 26 20.65 27.54 -0.22
C LYS A 26 22.04 27.27 0.38
N ASN A 27 22.68 28.30 0.92
CA ASN A 27 24.01 28.17 1.53
C ASN A 27 23.97 27.39 2.84
N ASP A 28 22.92 27.59 3.65
CA ASP A 28 22.74 26.86 4.90
C ASP A 28 22.57 25.36 4.69
N LEU A 29 21.79 24.96 3.66
CA LEU A 29 21.63 23.56 3.29
C LEU A 29 22.97 22.93 2.88
N LYS A 30 23.73 23.61 2.02
CA LYS A 30 25.06 23.13 1.58
C LYS A 30 26.04 23.02 2.75
N ASN A 31 26.10 24.05 3.59
CA ASN A 31 26.97 24.05 4.77
C ASN A 31 26.59 22.93 5.75
N PHE A 32 25.30 22.67 5.92
CA PHE A 32 24.82 21.57 6.74
C PHE A 32 25.30 20.22 6.20
N VAL A 33 25.10 19.95 4.91
CA VAL A 33 25.54 18.70 4.26
C VAL A 33 27.07 18.54 4.38
N ILE A 34 27.84 19.59 4.08
CA ILE A 34 29.30 19.59 4.22
C ILE A 34 29.72 19.32 5.67
N SER A 35 29.07 19.94 6.66
CA SER A 35 29.39 19.73 8.07
C SER A 35 29.19 18.27 8.51
N ILE A 36 28.19 17.59 7.95
CA ILE A 36 27.94 16.17 8.22
C ILE A 36 29.04 15.31 7.60
N TYR A 37 29.37 15.52 6.32
CA TYR A 37 30.42 14.74 5.65
C TYR A 37 31.81 14.98 6.25
N MET A 38 32.12 16.20 6.70
CA MET A 38 33.37 16.51 7.39
C MET A 38 33.48 15.80 8.75
N LYS A 39 32.38 15.72 9.50
CA LYS A 39 32.36 15.04 10.81
C LYS A 39 32.23 13.51 10.67
N TYR A 40 31.61 13.04 9.60
CA TYR A 40 31.34 11.62 9.33
C TYR A 40 31.73 11.24 7.89
N PRO A 41 33.03 11.02 7.61
CA PRO A 41 33.50 10.73 6.26
C PRO A 41 32.98 9.40 5.70
N ASN A 42 32.63 8.43 6.55
CA ASN A 42 32.04 7.14 6.16
C ASN A 42 30.59 6.99 6.66
N PHE A 43 29.76 8.02 6.41
CA PHE A 43 28.38 8.12 6.91
C PHE A 43 27.57 6.83 6.73
N ASP A 44 27.52 6.27 5.53
CA ASP A 44 26.65 5.12 5.22
C ASP A 44 27.08 3.82 5.95
N SER A 45 28.37 3.68 6.27
CA SER A 45 28.90 2.50 6.96
C SER A 45 28.61 2.48 8.47
N LEU A 46 28.25 3.64 9.04
CA LEU A 46 28.04 3.84 10.47
C LEU A 46 26.63 3.43 10.91
N PHE A 47 25.72 3.20 9.97
CA PHE A 47 24.32 2.93 10.28
C PHE A 47 23.91 1.53 9.85
N TYR A 48 22.86 1.07 10.50
CA TYR A 48 22.23 -0.18 10.15
C TYR A 48 21.43 -0.06 8.86
N ASN A 49 21.53 -1.12 8.06
CA ASN A 49 20.76 -1.33 6.85
C ASN A 49 19.57 -2.25 7.11
N VAL A 50 18.65 -2.35 6.15
CA VAL A 50 17.46 -3.22 6.19
C VAL A 50 17.80 -4.67 6.54
N ASN A 51 18.92 -5.14 6.01
CA ASN A 51 19.41 -6.51 6.15
C ASN A 51 20.10 -6.77 7.50
N ASP A 52 20.43 -5.72 8.27
CA ASP A 52 21.06 -5.90 9.58
C ASP A 52 20.01 -6.33 10.62
N ASN A 53 20.32 -7.41 11.35
CA ASN A 53 19.48 -7.96 12.41
C ASN A 53 19.83 -7.32 13.77
N ILE A 54 19.45 -6.05 13.97
CA ILE A 54 19.65 -5.34 15.24
C ILE A 54 18.88 -5.99 16.39
N PHE A 55 17.74 -6.61 16.09
CA PHE A 55 16.73 -6.98 17.07
C PHE A 55 17.10 -8.16 17.98
N GLN A 56 18.20 -8.87 17.71
CA GLN A 56 18.72 -9.92 18.60
C GLN A 56 19.54 -9.35 19.78
N ASN A 57 20.24 -8.23 19.60
CA ASN A 57 21.15 -7.70 20.63
C ASN A 57 20.45 -6.97 21.79
N ASN A 58 19.19 -6.56 21.63
CA ASN A 58 18.46 -5.87 22.71
C ASN A 58 17.83 -6.82 23.75
N GLN A 59 17.81 -8.13 23.51
CA GLN A 59 17.36 -9.10 24.53
C GLN A 59 18.44 -9.40 25.58
N ILE A 60 19.73 -9.28 25.24
CA ILE A 60 20.83 -9.59 26.16
C ILE A 60 21.04 -8.48 27.22
N ASN A 61 20.68 -7.24 26.92
CA ASN A 61 20.88 -6.12 27.86
C ASN A 61 19.76 -5.93 28.89
N LYS A 62 18.65 -6.66 28.81
CA LYS A 62 17.56 -6.58 29.80
C LYS A 62 17.68 -7.58 30.96
N THR A 63 18.61 -8.53 30.91
CA THR A 63 18.82 -9.53 31.98
C THR A 63 20.05 -9.26 32.86
N ALA A 64 20.84 -8.21 32.59
CA ALA A 64 22.08 -7.91 33.33
C ALA A 64 21.97 -6.75 34.34
N GLN A 65 20.82 -6.56 34.97
CA GLN A 65 20.65 -5.63 36.10
C GLN A 65 19.85 -6.24 37.25
N VAL A 66 20.30 -7.39 37.76
CA VAL A 66 20.02 -7.81 39.16
C VAL A 66 21.23 -8.61 39.65
N GLY A 67 22.00 -8.09 40.61
CA GLY A 67 22.99 -8.90 41.34
C GLY A 67 24.33 -8.21 41.62
N SER A 68 24.55 -7.95 42.91
CA SER A 68 25.72 -7.43 43.61
C SER A 68 27.05 -8.18 43.42
N THR A 69 28.15 -7.40 43.48
CA THR A 69 29.49 -7.68 44.08
C THR A 69 30.22 -9.00 43.75
N ALA A 70 31.38 -8.93 43.07
CA ALA A 70 32.67 -9.52 43.48
C ALA A 70 33.75 -9.45 42.38
N THR A 71 34.99 -9.57 42.83
CA THR A 71 36.31 -9.33 42.25
C THR A 71 36.84 -10.32 41.19
N ALA A 72 37.63 -9.79 40.25
CA ALA A 72 38.88 -10.31 39.62
C ALA A 72 39.02 -11.80 39.21
N ASN A 73 39.24 -12.09 37.92
CA ASN A 73 40.53 -12.53 37.32
C ASN A 73 40.41 -13.17 35.92
N THR A 74 41.23 -12.65 35.01
CA THR A 74 41.98 -13.25 33.87
C THR A 74 41.60 -14.59 33.21
N ASN A 75 41.46 -14.48 31.87
CA ASN A 75 42.12 -15.27 30.80
C ASN A 75 41.42 -16.44 30.06
N THR A 76 41.62 -16.34 28.73
CA THR A 76 41.56 -17.34 27.64
C THR A 76 40.21 -17.75 27.07
N ALA A 77 39.89 -17.23 25.89
CA ALA A 77 39.93 -18.00 24.64
C ALA A 77 39.62 -17.07 23.46
N ALA A 78 40.64 -16.80 22.65
CA ALA A 78 40.48 -16.15 21.36
C ALA A 78 39.78 -17.11 20.39
N SER A 79 38.57 -16.75 19.97
CA SER A 79 38.00 -17.22 18.71
C SER A 79 37.59 -15.97 17.92
N ASN A 80 38.10 -15.90 16.69
CA ASN A 80 38.01 -14.78 15.77
C ASN A 80 36.56 -14.28 15.59
N SER A 81 36.22 -13.17 16.25
CA SER A 81 35.11 -12.30 15.87
C SER A 81 35.68 -11.09 15.15
N GLY A 82 35.71 -11.16 13.81
CA GLY A 82 36.04 -10.02 12.97
C GLY A 82 35.13 -8.84 13.31
N SER A 83 35.75 -7.71 13.64
CA SER A 83 35.18 -6.38 13.92
C SER A 83 33.70 -6.18 13.55
N ILE A 84 32.81 -6.36 14.51
CA ILE A 84 31.47 -5.75 14.44
C ILE A 84 31.69 -4.27 14.71
N ALA A 85 31.79 -3.47 13.65
CA ALA A 85 31.76 -2.02 13.76
C ALA A 85 30.50 -1.61 14.54
N ASN A 86 30.64 -0.77 15.56
CA ASN A 86 29.54 -0.24 16.38
C ASN A 86 28.59 0.61 15.51
N LYS A 87 27.71 -0.05 14.74
CA LYS A 87 26.67 0.62 13.95
C LYS A 87 25.64 1.27 14.89
N SER A 88 25.14 2.43 14.49
CA SER A 88 24.16 3.21 15.24
C SER A 88 22.82 3.27 14.50
N VAL A 89 21.72 3.50 15.23
CA VAL A 89 20.39 3.73 14.64
C VAL A 89 20.20 5.22 14.31
N TRP A 90 20.69 6.08 15.20
CA TRP A 90 20.53 7.53 15.18
C TRP A 90 21.87 8.24 15.25
N LEU A 91 21.96 9.42 14.64
CA LEU A 91 23.07 10.36 14.83
C LEU A 91 22.99 10.97 16.23
N LYS A 92 23.97 10.68 17.09
CA LYS A 92 24.01 11.18 18.49
C LYS A 92 24.62 12.58 18.66
N ASN A 93 24.77 13.37 17.60
CA ASN A 93 25.40 14.69 17.70
C ASN A 93 24.40 15.78 18.11
N GLU A 94 24.37 16.07 19.42
CA GLU A 94 23.60 17.17 20.00
C GLU A 94 23.97 18.56 19.44
N GLU A 95 25.20 18.76 18.95
CA GLU A 95 25.61 20.04 18.36
C GLU A 95 24.88 20.38 17.05
N ILE A 96 24.64 19.38 16.20
CA ILE A 96 23.98 19.59 14.90
C ILE A 96 22.47 19.67 15.10
N PHE A 97 21.93 18.85 16.01
CA PHE A 97 20.49 18.70 16.24
C PHE A 97 19.99 19.30 17.57
N ASN A 98 20.71 20.29 18.11
CA ASN A 98 20.38 20.99 19.35
C ASN A 98 18.90 21.49 19.35
N PRO A 99 18.20 21.68 20.48
CA PRO A 99 16.78 22.03 20.47
C PRO A 99 16.51 23.39 19.81
N HIS A 100 17.42 24.35 19.92
CA HIS A 100 17.38 25.60 19.15
C HIS A 100 17.48 25.38 17.63
N ASN A 101 18.34 24.46 17.21
CA ASN A 101 18.51 24.08 15.81
C ASN A 101 17.32 23.23 15.32
N THR A 102 16.65 22.48 16.19
CA THR A 102 15.47 21.68 15.84
C THR A 102 14.32 22.56 15.34
N ILE A 103 14.01 23.66 16.06
CA ILE A 103 12.97 24.61 15.63
C ILE A 103 13.39 25.27 14.31
N TYR A 104 14.69 25.60 14.17
CA TYR A 104 15.23 26.15 12.94
C TYR A 104 15.05 25.19 11.75
N LEU A 105 15.42 23.92 11.89
CA LEU A 105 15.26 22.87 10.88
C LEU A 105 13.79 22.67 10.51
N LEU A 106 12.88 22.66 11.49
CA LEU A 106 11.44 22.56 11.22
C LEU A 106 10.93 23.75 10.42
N SER A 107 11.42 24.97 10.70
CA SER A 107 11.07 26.15 9.92
C SER A 107 11.56 26.07 8.47
N ILE A 108 12.75 25.52 8.23
CA ILE A 108 13.28 25.24 6.88
C ILE A 108 12.42 24.18 6.17
N LEU A 109 12.11 23.06 6.84
CA LEU A 109 11.27 22.00 6.27
C LEU A 109 9.88 22.52 5.90
N LYS A 110 9.27 23.34 6.76
CA LYS A 110 7.98 23.99 6.47
C LYS A 110 8.08 24.95 5.29
N PHE A 111 9.17 25.70 5.16
CA PHE A 111 9.41 26.55 3.99
C PHE A 111 9.49 25.72 2.71
N ILE A 112 10.24 24.61 2.70
CA ILE A 112 10.40 23.71 1.55
C ILE A 112 9.04 23.12 1.14
N LEU A 113 8.22 22.69 2.10
CA LEU A 113 6.88 22.15 1.83
C LEU A 113 5.97 23.17 1.12
N ASN A 114 6.00 24.42 1.57
CA ASN A 114 5.13 25.47 1.03
C ASN A 114 5.62 25.99 -0.32
N ASN A 115 6.94 26.11 -0.50
CA ASN A 115 7.57 26.72 -1.68
C ASN A 115 8.21 25.70 -2.64
N ARG A 116 7.60 24.51 -2.77
CA ARG A 116 8.12 23.38 -3.55
C ARG A 116 8.53 23.72 -4.99
N ASN A 117 7.78 24.58 -5.69
CA ASN A 117 8.06 24.96 -7.09
C ASN A 117 9.40 25.70 -7.25
N ILE A 118 9.86 26.38 -6.20
CA ILE A 118 11.13 27.12 -6.21
C ILE A 118 12.30 26.15 -5.98
N CYS A 119 12.07 25.14 -5.14
CA CYS A 119 13.03 24.10 -4.80
C CYS A 119 13.32 23.12 -5.94
N THR A 120 12.43 23.02 -6.95
CA THR A 120 12.59 22.12 -8.10
C THR A 120 13.44 22.69 -9.24
N THR A 121 14.07 23.85 -9.03
CA THR A 121 15.01 24.44 -10.00
C THR A 121 16.31 23.63 -10.08
N GLU A 122 16.91 23.58 -11.27
CA GLU A 122 17.85 22.52 -11.71
C GLU A 122 19.05 22.28 -10.79
N ASP A 123 19.64 23.34 -10.21
CA ASP A 123 20.83 23.23 -9.34
C ASP A 123 20.53 22.88 -7.88
N ASN A 124 19.29 23.06 -7.42
CA ASN A 124 18.97 23.11 -6.00
C ASN A 124 18.45 21.78 -5.46
N ILE A 125 17.89 20.94 -6.34
CA ILE A 125 17.12 19.77 -5.94
C ILE A 125 18.01 18.69 -5.32
N VAL A 126 19.20 18.43 -5.88
CA VAL A 126 20.12 17.39 -5.39
C VAL A 126 20.58 17.71 -3.96
N ASP A 127 20.95 18.96 -3.69
CA ASP A 127 21.35 19.42 -2.37
C ASP A 127 20.21 19.28 -1.34
N ILE A 128 18.97 19.61 -1.75
CA ILE A 128 17.79 19.44 -0.89
C ILE A 128 17.56 17.96 -0.57
N PHE A 129 17.64 17.06 -1.55
CA PHE A 129 17.47 15.62 -1.30
C PHE A 129 18.58 15.05 -0.40
N SER A 130 19.83 15.50 -0.57
CA SER A 130 20.93 15.14 0.34
C SER A 130 20.67 15.63 1.77
N PHE A 131 20.23 16.88 1.93
CA PHE A 131 19.83 17.42 3.23
C PHE A 131 18.70 16.60 3.88
N LEU A 132 17.63 16.31 3.13
CA LEU A 132 16.50 15.52 3.61
C LEU A 132 16.90 14.08 3.97
N TYR A 133 17.82 13.48 3.20
CA TYR A 133 18.38 12.17 3.48
C TYR A 133 19.07 12.13 4.85
N HIS A 134 19.95 13.09 5.15
CA HIS A 134 20.62 13.14 6.45
C HIS A 134 19.67 13.38 7.62
N LEU A 135 18.57 14.11 7.41
CA LEU A 135 17.55 14.32 8.45
C LEU A 135 16.78 13.04 8.84
N LEU A 136 16.77 12.00 7.99
CA LEU A 136 16.21 10.68 8.34
C LEU A 136 17.01 9.96 9.43
N TYR A 137 18.21 10.43 9.75
CA TYR A 137 19.09 9.89 10.78
C TYR A 137 18.92 10.55 12.16
N ASN A 138 17.97 11.48 12.27
CA ASN A 138 17.66 12.16 13.52
C ASN A 138 16.69 11.34 14.39
N GLU A 139 16.99 11.25 15.70
CA GLU A 139 16.17 10.55 16.70
C GLU A 139 14.78 11.16 16.88
N ARG A 140 14.61 12.47 16.60
CA ARG A 140 13.34 13.17 16.80
C ARG A 140 12.33 12.77 15.73
N ASN A 141 11.24 12.12 16.15
CA ASN A 141 10.16 11.65 15.27
C ASN A 141 9.60 12.73 14.33
N MET A 142 9.41 13.94 14.86
CA MET A 142 8.91 15.07 14.09
C MET A 142 9.80 15.43 12.90
N ILE A 143 11.12 15.45 13.08
CA ILE A 143 12.06 15.89 12.03
C ILE A 143 12.07 14.91 10.87
N HIS A 144 12.16 13.61 11.16
CA HIS A 144 12.14 12.62 10.08
C HIS A 144 10.77 12.54 9.39
N ASN A 145 9.64 12.78 10.10
CA ASN A 145 8.31 12.83 9.48
C ASN A 145 8.16 14.01 8.53
N TYR A 146 8.60 15.20 8.93
CA TYR A 146 8.64 16.36 8.04
C TYR A 146 9.58 16.14 6.86
N SER A 147 10.69 15.43 7.06
CA SER A 147 11.62 15.08 5.98
C SER A 147 10.97 14.13 4.97
N CYS A 148 10.30 13.07 5.44
CA CYS A 148 9.49 12.16 4.62
C CYS A 148 8.42 12.93 3.83
N LEU A 149 7.67 13.81 4.49
CA LEU A 149 6.67 14.67 3.86
C LEU A 149 7.27 15.56 2.77
N CYS A 150 8.44 16.18 3.01
CA CYS A 150 9.15 16.99 2.02
C CYS A 150 9.53 16.14 0.81
N ILE A 151 10.15 14.97 1.02
CA ILE A 151 10.53 14.04 -0.05
C ILE A 151 9.30 13.67 -0.88
N ASN A 152 8.22 13.22 -0.25
CA ASN A 152 6.98 12.86 -0.93
C ASN A 152 6.40 14.02 -1.76
N ARG A 153 6.35 15.23 -1.21
CA ARG A 153 5.79 16.41 -1.91
C ARG A 153 6.69 16.90 -3.05
N LEU A 154 8.01 16.88 -2.86
CA LEU A 154 8.98 17.25 -3.92
C LEU A 154 8.92 16.26 -5.07
N LEU A 155 8.90 14.95 -4.78
CA LEU A 155 8.75 13.91 -5.79
C LEU A 155 7.42 13.99 -6.56
N ASN A 156 6.37 14.54 -5.96
CA ASN A 156 5.09 14.76 -6.65
C ASN A 156 5.09 16.02 -7.56
N CYS A 157 6.17 16.80 -7.60
CA CYS A 157 6.28 17.94 -8.51
C CYS A 157 6.74 17.49 -9.90
N GLN A 158 6.42 18.29 -10.92
CA GLN A 158 6.93 18.07 -12.28
C GLN A 158 8.43 18.43 -12.30
N ILE A 159 9.29 17.42 -12.25
CA ILE A 159 10.74 17.55 -12.31
C ILE A 159 11.23 17.03 -13.67
N ASN A 160 12.26 17.66 -14.24
CA ASN A 160 12.89 17.20 -15.48
C ASN A 160 13.40 15.76 -15.32
N LYS A 161 13.17 14.91 -16.33
CA LYS A 161 13.53 13.48 -16.31
C LYS A 161 15.02 13.25 -16.05
N GLU A 162 15.89 14.06 -16.65
CA GLU A 162 17.35 13.95 -16.47
C GLU A 162 17.79 14.20 -15.02
N LEU A 163 17.18 15.18 -14.34
CA LEU A 163 17.46 15.45 -12.92
C LEU A 163 16.95 14.31 -12.05
N LEU A 164 15.76 13.81 -12.35
CA LEU A 164 15.17 12.67 -11.65
C LEU A 164 16.10 11.44 -11.72
N ASP A 165 16.76 11.25 -12.86
CA ASP A 165 17.71 10.16 -13.10
C ASP A 165 19.00 10.33 -12.29
N GLY A 166 19.53 11.55 -12.23
CA GLY A 166 20.69 11.87 -11.38
C GLY A 166 20.41 11.70 -9.89
N ILE A 167 19.23 12.13 -9.42
CA ILE A 167 18.80 11.94 -8.03
C ILE A 167 18.61 10.45 -7.72
N TYR A 168 18.07 9.68 -8.69
CA TYR A 168 17.88 8.24 -8.53
C TYR A 168 19.20 7.50 -8.29
N GLN A 169 20.19 7.72 -9.16
CA GLN A 169 21.47 7.03 -9.10
C GLN A 169 22.24 7.33 -7.81
N ASN A 170 22.15 8.56 -7.31
CA ASN A 170 22.99 9.02 -6.21
C ASN A 170 22.34 8.89 -4.83
N LEU A 171 21.01 9.11 -4.71
CA LEU A 171 20.37 9.35 -3.41
C LEU A 171 19.13 8.50 -3.14
N ILE A 172 18.27 8.24 -4.14
CA ILE A 172 16.97 7.59 -3.90
C ILE A 172 17.13 6.18 -3.34
N LEU A 173 18.10 5.39 -3.82
CA LEU A 173 18.33 4.05 -3.29
C LEU A 173 18.77 4.08 -1.82
N ASN A 174 19.61 5.04 -1.44
CA ASN A 174 20.04 5.23 -0.04
C ASN A 174 18.89 5.70 0.85
N ILE A 175 18.07 6.64 0.35
CA ILE A 175 16.84 7.08 1.02
C ILE A 175 15.89 5.89 1.20
N LEU A 176 15.66 5.10 0.16
CA LEU A 176 14.78 3.94 0.20
C LEU A 176 15.26 2.91 1.24
N ASN A 177 16.56 2.56 1.22
CA ASN A 177 17.16 1.68 2.22
C ASN A 177 16.96 2.19 3.64
N ARG A 178 17.17 3.49 3.87
CA ARG A 178 16.95 4.11 5.18
C ARG A 178 15.47 4.08 5.58
N LEU A 179 14.55 4.36 4.67
CA LEU A 179 13.10 4.32 4.94
C LEU A 179 12.61 2.92 5.26
N LEU A 180 13.08 1.90 4.53
CA LEU A 180 12.75 0.50 4.79
C LEU A 180 13.28 0.04 6.15
N PHE A 181 14.49 0.48 6.51
CA PHE A 181 15.04 0.24 7.84
C PHE A 181 14.19 0.90 8.93
N LEU A 182 13.82 2.17 8.76
CA LEU A 182 12.96 2.89 9.70
C LEU A 182 11.57 2.27 9.82
N LEU A 183 11.00 1.75 8.73
CA LEU A 183 9.73 1.00 8.75
C LEU A 183 9.87 -0.25 9.63
N LYS A 184 10.89 -1.07 9.39
CA LYS A 184 11.18 -2.28 10.18
C LYS A 184 11.38 -1.96 11.67
N TYR A 185 12.16 -0.92 11.96
CA TYR A 185 12.46 -0.48 13.33
C TYR A 185 11.22 0.06 14.06
N ASN A 186 10.44 0.93 13.41
CA ASN A 186 9.24 1.52 14.02
C ASN A 186 8.18 0.47 14.30
N VAL A 187 7.96 -0.47 13.37
CA VAL A 187 6.99 -1.55 13.58
C VAL A 187 7.42 -2.49 14.72
N TYR A 188 8.72 -2.81 14.83
CA TYR A 188 9.24 -3.56 15.99
C TYR A 188 8.94 -2.86 17.33
N ASN A 189 9.05 -1.53 17.36
CA ASN A 189 8.74 -0.72 18.54
C ASN A 189 7.24 -0.41 18.70
N LYS A 190 6.35 -1.03 17.90
CA LYS A 190 4.91 -0.75 17.87
C LYS A 190 4.54 0.71 17.57
N ILE A 191 5.39 1.43 16.84
CA ILE A 191 5.13 2.79 16.38
C ILE A 191 4.71 2.72 14.91
N LEU A 192 3.43 2.99 14.63
CA LEU A 192 2.90 3.01 13.26
C LEU A 192 3.04 4.42 12.70
N ASN A 193 3.87 4.58 11.66
CA ASN A 193 4.18 5.87 11.07
C ASN A 193 3.82 5.89 9.58
N GLU A 194 2.68 6.51 9.27
CA GLU A 194 2.16 6.57 7.89
C GLU A 194 3.04 7.36 6.93
N TYR A 195 3.79 8.37 7.41
CA TYR A 195 4.60 9.22 6.53
C TYR A 195 5.73 8.45 5.85
N ILE A 196 6.29 7.45 6.53
CA ILE A 196 7.32 6.57 5.97
C ILE A 196 6.71 5.73 4.84
N LEU A 197 5.56 5.10 5.09
CA LEU A 197 4.85 4.29 4.07
C LEU A 197 4.47 5.11 2.84
N ILE A 198 3.89 6.29 3.04
CA ILE A 198 3.50 7.19 1.94
C ILE A 198 4.72 7.57 1.09
N THR A 199 5.86 7.81 1.73
CA THR A 199 7.09 8.19 1.03
C THR A 199 7.68 7.01 0.25
N ILE A 200 7.67 5.81 0.82
CA ILE A 200 8.07 4.58 0.13
C ILE A 200 7.16 4.34 -1.09
N LEU A 201 5.85 4.39 -0.89
CA LEU A 201 4.86 4.25 -1.97
C LEU A 201 5.12 5.24 -3.11
N ARG A 202 5.39 6.50 -2.77
CA ARG A 202 5.71 7.55 -3.75
C ARG A 202 6.97 7.22 -4.56
N ILE A 203 8.02 6.75 -3.90
CA ILE A 203 9.27 6.35 -4.57
C ILE A 203 9.00 5.22 -5.56
N PHE A 204 8.27 4.18 -5.15
CA PHE A 204 7.93 3.08 -6.04
C PHE A 204 7.02 3.48 -7.21
N MET A 205 6.07 4.40 -7.00
CA MET A 205 5.24 4.91 -8.10
C MET A 205 6.07 5.60 -9.18
N ILE A 206 7.03 6.43 -8.79
CA ILE A 206 7.81 7.26 -9.74
C ILE A 206 8.93 6.45 -10.40
N PHE A 207 9.61 5.60 -9.63
CA PHE A 207 10.78 4.86 -10.08
C PHE A 207 10.48 3.38 -10.37
N SER A 208 9.20 3.05 -10.61
CA SER A 208 8.71 1.68 -10.83
C SER A 208 9.53 0.87 -11.83
N GLU A 209 10.02 1.49 -12.91
CA GLU A 209 10.78 0.82 -13.97
C GLU A 209 12.28 0.70 -13.65
N LYS A 210 12.80 1.51 -12.72
CA LYS A 210 14.22 1.56 -12.38
C LYS A 210 14.57 0.72 -11.17
N ILE A 211 13.62 0.56 -10.24
CA ILE A 211 13.81 -0.21 -9.01
C ILE A 211 13.91 -1.70 -9.36
N SER A 212 14.93 -2.36 -8.80
CA SER A 212 15.16 -3.77 -9.06
C SER A 212 14.09 -4.66 -8.42
N ASN A 213 13.86 -5.83 -9.00
CA ASN A 213 12.93 -6.83 -8.47
C ASN A 213 13.27 -7.29 -7.04
N GLN A 214 14.55 -7.23 -6.66
CA GLN A 214 14.98 -7.58 -5.31
C GLN A 214 14.35 -6.65 -4.26
N TYR A 215 14.27 -5.34 -4.55
CA TYR A 215 13.57 -4.42 -3.67
C TYR A 215 12.09 -4.73 -3.57
N ASN A 216 11.42 -5.09 -4.67
CA ASN A 216 10.00 -5.48 -4.63
C ASN A 216 9.77 -6.66 -3.67
N ILE A 217 10.65 -7.68 -3.72
CA ILE A 217 10.57 -8.85 -2.83
C ILE A 217 10.87 -8.47 -1.37
N LEU A 218 11.90 -7.66 -1.12
CA LEU A 218 12.24 -7.19 0.22
C LEU A 218 11.10 -6.38 0.86
N VAL A 219 10.46 -5.50 0.09
CA VAL A 219 9.32 -4.71 0.58
C VAL A 219 8.12 -5.59 0.84
N LEU A 220 7.87 -6.61 0.00
CA LEU A 220 6.79 -7.55 0.24
C LEU A 220 6.96 -8.31 1.56
N ASP A 221 8.15 -8.84 1.85
CA ASP A 221 8.44 -9.56 3.10
C ASP A 221 8.31 -8.64 4.32
N LEU A 222 8.78 -7.39 4.20
CA LEU A 222 8.54 -6.38 5.22
C LEU A 222 7.04 -6.12 5.42
N ILE A 223 6.25 -5.97 4.36
CA ILE A 223 4.81 -5.75 4.51
C ILE A 223 4.15 -6.97 5.16
N ASP A 224 4.46 -8.18 4.72
CA ASP A 224 3.89 -9.41 5.27
C ASP A 224 4.18 -9.56 6.77
N THR A 225 5.42 -9.32 7.18
CA THR A 225 5.81 -9.30 8.60
C THR A 225 5.10 -8.20 9.38
N THR A 226 4.93 -7.01 8.80
CA THR A 226 4.20 -5.92 9.47
C THR A 226 2.73 -6.24 9.64
N ILE A 227 2.07 -6.85 8.64
CA ILE A 227 0.68 -7.31 8.71
C ILE A 227 0.53 -8.31 9.85
N LYS A 228 1.42 -9.32 9.92
CA LYS A 228 1.42 -10.33 11.00
C LYS A 228 1.53 -9.72 12.41
N ILE A 229 2.24 -8.60 12.56
CA ILE A 229 2.39 -7.91 13.85
C ILE A 229 1.15 -7.08 14.18
N ILE A 230 0.58 -6.35 13.21
CA ILE A 230 -0.52 -5.40 13.44
C ILE A 230 -1.91 -6.03 13.42
N ILE A 231 -2.04 -7.29 12.98
CA ILE A 231 -3.29 -8.05 12.88
C ILE A 231 -4.12 -7.99 14.18
N ASN A 232 -3.46 -7.92 15.34
CA ASN A 232 -4.12 -7.85 16.64
C ASN A 232 -4.25 -6.43 17.24
N ASP A 233 -3.58 -5.41 16.65
CA ASP A 233 -3.43 -4.04 17.18
C ASP A 233 -3.71 -2.99 16.07
N SER A 234 -4.87 -3.07 15.38
CA SER A 234 -5.22 -2.28 14.18
C SER A 234 -5.60 -0.80 14.42
N HIS A 235 -4.85 -0.07 15.25
CA HIS A 235 -5.27 1.24 15.76
C HIS A 235 -5.15 2.43 14.78
N ASN A 236 -4.47 2.31 13.63
CA ASN A 236 -4.26 3.44 12.70
C ASN A 236 -4.79 3.11 11.28
N PRO A 237 -6.00 3.57 10.90
CA PRO A 237 -6.60 3.25 9.61
C PRO A 237 -5.85 3.88 8.42
N ILE A 238 -5.19 5.02 8.62
CA ILE A 238 -4.41 5.69 7.57
C ILE A 238 -3.16 4.88 7.26
N PHE A 239 -2.45 4.41 8.29
CA PHE A 239 -1.32 3.50 8.13
C PHE A 239 -1.73 2.23 7.38
N ASN A 240 -2.83 1.59 7.82
CA ASN A 240 -3.34 0.36 7.21
C ASN A 240 -3.68 0.58 5.73
N HIS A 241 -4.36 1.68 5.39
CA HIS A 241 -4.67 2.04 4.02
C HIS A 241 -3.40 2.11 3.16
N TYR A 242 -2.40 2.91 3.56
CA TYR A 242 -1.17 3.05 2.78
C TYR A 242 -0.31 1.77 2.76
N LEU A 243 -0.41 0.92 3.79
CA LEU A 243 0.25 -0.38 3.82
C LEU A 243 -0.31 -1.29 2.71
N PHE A 244 -1.64 -1.38 2.59
CA PHE A 244 -2.29 -2.18 1.56
C PHE A 244 -2.17 -1.56 0.16
N GLU A 245 -2.14 -0.23 0.02
CA GLU A 245 -1.82 0.44 -1.24
C GLU A 245 -0.40 0.11 -1.71
N LEU A 246 0.58 0.14 -0.79
CA LEU A 246 1.95 -0.26 -1.09
C LEU A 246 2.02 -1.75 -1.47
N LEU A 247 1.34 -2.62 -0.74
CA LEU A 247 1.24 -4.05 -1.08
C LEU A 247 0.69 -4.26 -2.50
N THR A 248 -0.41 -3.57 -2.81
CA THR A 248 -1.09 -3.64 -4.10
C THR A 248 -0.17 -3.20 -5.24
N LEU A 249 0.55 -2.10 -5.05
CA LEU A 249 1.48 -1.58 -6.03
C LEU A 249 2.66 -2.54 -6.26
N ILE A 250 3.25 -3.08 -5.18
CA ILE A 250 4.36 -4.03 -5.27
C ILE A 250 3.94 -5.31 -6.00
N ILE A 251 2.78 -5.87 -5.67
CA ILE A 251 2.23 -7.05 -6.37
C ILE A 251 2.04 -6.74 -7.85
N SER A 252 1.47 -5.58 -8.19
CA SER A 252 1.27 -5.15 -9.57
C SER A 252 2.59 -5.02 -10.35
N LEU A 253 3.64 -4.47 -9.72
CA LEU A 253 4.97 -4.36 -10.31
C LEU A 253 5.60 -5.73 -10.58
N ILE A 254 5.41 -6.69 -9.66
CA ILE A 254 5.99 -8.03 -9.84
C ILE A 254 5.27 -8.77 -10.98
N TYR A 255 3.95 -8.66 -11.08
CA TYR A 255 3.22 -9.20 -12.23
C TYR A 255 3.63 -8.53 -13.55
N LYS A 256 3.88 -7.21 -13.57
CA LYS A 256 4.38 -6.49 -14.75
C LYS A 256 5.71 -7.06 -15.26
N ASN A 257 6.56 -7.53 -14.36
CA ASN A 257 7.90 -8.05 -14.70
C ASN A 257 7.89 -9.52 -15.16
N GLN A 258 6.74 -10.22 -15.11
CA GLN A 258 6.52 -11.55 -15.69
C GLN A 258 7.49 -12.65 -15.24
N ASN A 259 8.17 -12.48 -14.09
CA ASN A 259 9.05 -13.50 -13.53
C ASN A 259 8.25 -14.56 -12.79
N GLN A 260 8.02 -15.70 -13.43
CA GLN A 260 7.15 -16.78 -12.91
C GLN A 260 7.55 -17.26 -11.52
N THR A 261 8.85 -17.41 -11.26
CA THR A 261 9.36 -17.84 -9.94
C THR A 261 8.99 -16.87 -8.82
N CYS A 262 9.07 -15.56 -9.10
CA CYS A 262 8.69 -14.53 -8.14
C CYS A 262 7.17 -14.56 -7.93
N ILE A 263 6.38 -14.65 -9.00
CA ILE A 263 4.92 -14.72 -8.94
C ILE A 263 4.46 -15.90 -8.07
N ASP A 264 5.05 -17.09 -8.27
CA ASP A 264 4.69 -18.30 -7.52
C ASP A 264 4.98 -18.14 -6.01
N MET A 265 6.14 -17.57 -5.65
CA MET A 265 6.48 -17.30 -4.24
C MET A 265 5.49 -16.33 -3.60
N ILE A 266 5.11 -15.27 -4.33
CA ILE A 266 4.25 -14.20 -3.82
C ILE A 266 2.84 -14.71 -3.61
N GLU A 267 2.29 -15.44 -4.57
CA GLU A 267 0.96 -16.03 -4.43
C GLU A 267 0.91 -16.94 -3.20
N ASN A 268 1.94 -17.75 -2.96
CA ASN A 268 1.98 -18.60 -1.76
C ASN A 268 2.03 -17.78 -0.45
N ILE A 269 2.87 -16.75 -0.37
CA ILE A 269 3.00 -15.92 0.84
C ILE A 269 1.73 -15.11 1.08
N THR A 270 1.29 -14.36 0.07
CA THR A 270 0.14 -13.44 0.17
C THR A 270 -1.16 -14.20 0.43
N ILE A 271 -1.40 -15.32 -0.25
CA ILE A 271 -2.64 -16.09 -0.06
C ILE A 271 -2.67 -16.75 1.32
N SER A 272 -1.54 -17.25 1.82
CA SER A 272 -1.43 -17.77 3.20
C SER A 272 -1.79 -16.69 4.22
N SER A 273 -1.21 -15.50 4.11
CA SER A 273 -1.50 -14.39 5.01
C SER A 273 -2.94 -13.90 4.90
N PHE A 274 -3.53 -13.87 3.70
CA PHE A 274 -4.93 -13.50 3.50
C PHE A 274 -5.91 -14.53 4.08
N SER A 275 -5.61 -15.83 3.97
CA SER A 275 -6.41 -16.88 4.61
C SER A 275 -6.49 -16.67 6.12
N ASN A 276 -5.34 -16.41 6.76
CA ASN A 276 -5.28 -16.15 8.19
C ASN A 276 -6.10 -14.91 8.59
N ILE A 277 -6.06 -13.83 7.81
CA ILE A 277 -6.82 -12.60 8.11
C ILE A 277 -8.33 -12.84 7.96
N LEU A 278 -8.73 -13.62 6.94
CA LEU A 278 -10.14 -13.98 6.73
C LEU A 278 -10.67 -14.88 7.85
N GLU A 279 -9.87 -15.85 8.33
CA GLU A 279 -10.21 -16.71 9.46
C GLU A 279 -10.35 -15.93 10.78
N LEU A 280 -9.53 -14.90 10.98
CA LEU A 280 -9.60 -14.02 12.15
C LEU A 280 -10.70 -12.96 12.05
N TYR A 281 -11.44 -12.89 10.93
CA TYR A 281 -12.54 -11.94 10.69
C TYR A 281 -12.17 -10.47 10.95
N ILE A 282 -10.96 -10.05 10.58
CA ILE A 282 -10.53 -8.65 10.75
C ILE A 282 -11.17 -7.78 9.67
N HIS A 283 -12.39 -7.31 9.96
CA HIS A 283 -13.25 -6.62 9.00
C HIS A 283 -12.61 -5.43 8.28
N ASP A 284 -11.70 -4.71 8.93
CA ASP A 284 -11.02 -3.54 8.35
C ASP A 284 -10.09 -3.89 7.19
N PHE A 285 -9.57 -5.12 7.14
CA PHE A 285 -8.60 -5.56 6.12
C PHE A 285 -9.26 -6.27 4.95
N ILE A 286 -10.46 -6.82 5.15
CA ILE A 286 -11.18 -7.63 4.16
C ILE A 286 -11.34 -6.89 2.81
N PRO A 287 -11.74 -5.60 2.75
CA PRO A 287 -11.88 -4.90 1.47
C PRO A 287 -10.58 -4.85 0.66
N TYR A 288 -9.44 -4.63 1.33
CA TYR A 288 -8.13 -4.59 0.68
C TYR A 288 -7.70 -5.96 0.17
N ILE A 289 -7.96 -7.01 0.95
CA ILE A 289 -7.68 -8.39 0.54
C ILE A 289 -8.42 -8.73 -0.76
N PHE A 290 -9.71 -8.39 -0.84
CA PHE A 290 -10.48 -8.64 -2.06
C PHE A 290 -9.97 -7.81 -3.25
N GLN A 291 -9.56 -6.56 -3.05
CA GLN A 291 -8.95 -5.77 -4.12
C GLN A 291 -7.66 -6.41 -4.64
N ILE A 292 -6.79 -6.88 -3.75
CA ILE A 292 -5.52 -7.52 -4.13
C ILE A 292 -5.78 -8.87 -4.81
N LEU A 293 -6.72 -9.67 -4.31
CA LEU A 293 -7.13 -10.93 -4.94
C LEU A 293 -7.64 -10.69 -6.36
N SER A 294 -8.43 -9.63 -6.58
CA SER A 294 -8.86 -9.25 -7.93
C SER A 294 -7.68 -8.98 -8.86
N ILE A 295 -6.65 -8.29 -8.39
CA ILE A 295 -5.43 -7.99 -9.17
C ILE A 295 -4.65 -9.26 -9.48
N ILE A 296 -4.47 -10.15 -8.50
CA ILE A 296 -3.85 -11.47 -8.70
C ILE A 296 -4.58 -12.22 -9.82
N ILE A 297 -5.91 -12.38 -9.70
CA ILE A 297 -6.71 -13.11 -10.68
C ILE A 297 -6.73 -12.44 -12.05
N ASN A 298 -6.69 -11.11 -12.13
CA ASN A 298 -6.60 -10.41 -13.42
C ASN A 298 -5.25 -10.64 -14.11
N ASN A 299 -4.19 -10.97 -13.38
CA ASN A 299 -2.86 -11.23 -13.95
C ASN A 299 -2.50 -12.73 -14.06
N THR A 300 -3.34 -13.65 -13.60
CA THR A 300 -3.09 -15.10 -13.73
C THR A 300 -3.42 -15.64 -15.13
N TYR A 301 -2.47 -16.33 -15.75
CA TYR A 301 -2.67 -16.98 -17.06
C TYR A 301 -2.78 -18.51 -16.96
N GLN A 302 -2.30 -19.07 -15.85
CA GLN A 302 -2.32 -20.50 -15.59
C GLN A 302 -3.17 -20.79 -14.35
N ILE A 303 -3.96 -21.86 -14.44
CA ILE A 303 -4.84 -22.28 -13.34
C ILE A 303 -4.01 -23.02 -12.30
N LYS A 304 -4.10 -22.57 -11.04
CA LYS A 304 -3.55 -23.24 -9.87
C LYS A 304 -4.69 -23.63 -8.93
N ASN A 305 -4.50 -24.71 -8.17
CA ASN A 305 -5.46 -25.18 -7.18
C ASN A 305 -5.87 -24.09 -6.18
N VAL A 306 -4.94 -23.20 -5.84
CA VAL A 306 -5.20 -22.10 -4.91
C VAL A 306 -6.28 -21.16 -5.45
N HIS A 307 -6.27 -20.84 -6.75
CA HIS A 307 -7.30 -19.99 -7.37
C HIS A 307 -8.66 -20.68 -7.39
N LEU A 308 -8.70 -22.00 -7.60
CA LEU A 308 -9.94 -22.78 -7.54
C LEU A 308 -10.56 -22.75 -6.14
N ASN A 309 -9.73 -22.92 -5.10
CA ASN A 309 -10.16 -22.87 -3.70
C ASN A 309 -10.67 -21.47 -3.30
N ILE A 310 -10.00 -20.41 -3.77
CA ILE A 310 -10.48 -19.04 -3.56
C ILE A 310 -11.88 -18.89 -4.17
N LEU A 311 -12.06 -19.30 -5.43
CA LEU A 311 -13.35 -19.18 -6.11
C LEU A 311 -14.45 -19.99 -5.39
N SER A 312 -14.18 -21.22 -4.95
CA SER A 312 -15.16 -22.02 -4.20
C SER A 312 -15.57 -21.34 -2.90
N ASN A 313 -14.63 -20.71 -2.21
CA ASN A 313 -14.91 -20.03 -0.94
C ASN A 313 -15.80 -18.79 -1.16
N LEU A 314 -15.63 -18.04 -2.26
CA LEU A 314 -16.47 -16.86 -2.54
C LEU A 314 -17.97 -17.18 -2.74
N TYR A 315 -18.33 -18.43 -3.04
CA TYR A 315 -19.72 -18.87 -3.13
C TYR A 315 -20.33 -19.25 -1.78
N GLN A 316 -19.56 -19.24 -0.69
CA GLN A 316 -20.09 -19.52 0.64
C GLN A 316 -20.93 -18.34 1.14
N MET A 317 -22.19 -18.61 1.47
CA MET A 317 -23.16 -17.59 1.90
C MET A 317 -22.71 -16.83 3.17
N ASP A 318 -21.95 -17.46 4.04
CA ASP A 318 -21.53 -16.87 5.31
C ASP A 318 -20.65 -15.62 5.11
N LEU A 319 -19.75 -15.63 4.13
CA LEU A 319 -18.89 -14.48 3.80
C LEU A 319 -19.67 -13.22 3.40
N TRP A 320 -20.82 -13.41 2.76
CA TRP A 320 -21.71 -12.33 2.32
C TRP A 320 -22.58 -11.79 3.45
N LYS A 321 -22.80 -12.59 4.50
CA LYS A 321 -23.57 -12.21 5.69
C LYS A 321 -22.71 -11.49 6.73
N SER A 322 -21.42 -11.79 6.80
CA SER A 322 -20.55 -11.33 7.89
C SER A 322 -20.44 -9.81 8.01
N SER A 323 -20.42 -9.07 6.89
CA SER A 323 -20.31 -7.61 6.92
C SER A 323 -20.95 -6.97 5.68
N VAL A 324 -21.47 -5.75 5.83
CA VAL A 324 -22.06 -4.96 4.73
C VAL A 324 -20.99 -4.44 3.76
N GLY A 325 -19.71 -4.41 4.16
CA GLY A 325 -18.60 -3.95 3.31
C GLY A 325 -17.99 -5.04 2.43
N ASN A 326 -18.17 -6.32 2.79
CA ASN A 326 -17.61 -7.46 2.06
C ASN A 326 -18.16 -7.61 0.62
N PRO A 327 -19.47 -7.45 0.35
CA PRO A 327 -20.06 -7.77 -0.95
C PRO A 327 -19.39 -7.04 -2.12
N ASN A 328 -19.10 -5.74 -1.99
CA ASN A 328 -18.42 -4.98 -3.03
C ASN A 328 -17.03 -5.54 -3.37
N GLY A 329 -16.26 -5.96 -2.35
CA GLY A 329 -14.97 -6.61 -2.55
C GLY A 329 -15.12 -7.97 -3.23
N ILE A 330 -16.06 -8.81 -2.77
CA ILE A 330 -16.31 -10.13 -3.36
C ILE A 330 -16.73 -9.99 -4.83
N ILE A 331 -17.63 -9.06 -5.14
CA ILE A 331 -18.09 -8.78 -6.50
C ILE A 331 -16.92 -8.37 -7.40
N CYS A 332 -15.97 -7.56 -6.90
CA CYS A 332 -14.77 -7.20 -7.64
C CYS A 332 -13.91 -8.42 -8.01
N VAL A 333 -13.73 -9.35 -7.06
CA VAL A 333 -13.01 -10.60 -7.31
C VAL A 333 -13.77 -11.49 -8.30
N LEU A 334 -15.07 -11.69 -8.12
CA LEU A 334 -15.92 -12.47 -9.04
C LEU A 334 -15.90 -11.89 -10.46
N THR A 335 -15.91 -10.56 -10.60
CA THR A 335 -15.76 -9.88 -11.89
C THR A 335 -14.47 -10.32 -12.60
N SER A 336 -13.38 -10.44 -11.84
CA SER A 336 -12.06 -10.84 -12.36
C SER A 336 -12.06 -12.30 -12.82
N TYR A 337 -12.73 -13.19 -12.07
CA TYR A 337 -12.95 -14.58 -12.49
C TYR A 337 -13.84 -14.68 -13.73
N PHE A 338 -14.94 -13.94 -13.79
CA PHE A 338 -15.88 -14.02 -14.91
C PHE A 338 -15.30 -13.46 -16.21
N LYS A 339 -14.45 -12.43 -16.15
CA LYS A 339 -13.64 -11.98 -17.31
C LYS A 339 -12.79 -13.11 -17.90
N LYS A 340 -12.39 -14.07 -17.08
CA LYS A 340 -11.58 -15.24 -17.43
C LYS A 340 -12.37 -16.54 -17.36
N HIS A 341 -13.68 -16.51 -17.60
CA HIS A 341 -14.56 -17.66 -17.40
C HIS A 341 -14.12 -18.92 -18.16
N ASN A 342 -13.40 -18.79 -19.28
CA ASN A 342 -12.84 -19.93 -20.04
C ASN A 342 -11.90 -20.79 -19.18
N LEU A 343 -11.17 -20.19 -18.25
CA LEU A 343 -10.24 -20.91 -17.37
C LEU A 343 -10.95 -21.58 -16.18
N PHE A 344 -12.16 -21.12 -15.82
CA PHE A 344 -12.86 -21.55 -14.60
C PHE A 344 -14.25 -22.12 -14.87
N GLN A 345 -14.49 -22.57 -16.11
CA GLN A 345 -15.80 -22.95 -16.61
C GLN A 345 -16.52 -23.97 -15.72
N ASP A 346 -15.83 -25.02 -15.29
CA ASP A 346 -16.44 -26.13 -14.55
C ASP A 346 -16.96 -25.68 -13.18
N ILE A 347 -16.16 -24.92 -12.45
CA ILE A 347 -16.55 -24.40 -11.12
C ILE A 347 -17.67 -23.39 -11.25
N ILE A 348 -17.59 -22.48 -12.24
CA ILE A 348 -18.61 -21.46 -12.44
C ILE A 348 -19.95 -22.14 -12.75
N LYS A 349 -20.00 -23.06 -13.73
CA LYS A 349 -21.22 -23.78 -14.10
C LYS A 349 -21.84 -24.52 -12.91
N ASN A 350 -21.02 -25.26 -12.15
CA ASN A 350 -21.51 -26.06 -11.03
C ASN A 350 -22.06 -25.20 -9.88
N ASN A 351 -21.53 -24.00 -9.67
CA ASN A 351 -21.92 -23.12 -8.57
C ASN A 351 -22.91 -22.01 -8.97
N MET A 352 -23.44 -21.99 -10.21
CA MET A 352 -24.40 -20.96 -10.64
C MET A 352 -25.65 -20.90 -9.75
N GLN A 353 -26.18 -22.06 -9.34
CA GLN A 353 -27.31 -22.11 -8.40
C GLN A 353 -27.00 -21.38 -7.09
N GLN A 354 -25.80 -21.58 -6.54
CA GLN A 354 -25.37 -20.93 -5.30
C GLN A 354 -25.25 -19.41 -5.49
N LEU A 355 -24.72 -18.97 -6.62
CA LEU A 355 -24.64 -17.55 -6.97
C LEU A 355 -26.02 -16.89 -7.05
N PHE A 356 -27.02 -17.58 -7.61
CA PHE A 356 -28.40 -17.07 -7.64
C PHE A 356 -29.05 -17.04 -6.24
N ASN A 357 -28.73 -17.99 -5.37
CA ASN A 357 -29.18 -17.96 -3.98
C ASN A 357 -28.57 -16.76 -3.23
N ILE A 358 -27.29 -16.44 -3.47
CA ILE A 358 -26.63 -15.24 -2.93
C ILE A 358 -27.31 -13.97 -3.47
N TYR A 359 -27.55 -13.91 -4.78
CA TYR A 359 -28.28 -12.79 -5.39
C TYR A 359 -29.66 -12.58 -4.75
N HIS A 360 -30.45 -13.66 -4.59
CA HIS A 360 -31.75 -13.62 -3.93
C HIS A 360 -31.64 -13.09 -2.49
N TYR A 361 -30.62 -13.50 -1.75
CA TYR A 361 -30.35 -12.98 -0.42
C TYR A 361 -30.03 -11.47 -0.45
N CYS A 362 -29.13 -11.04 -1.34
CA CYS A 362 -28.70 -9.64 -1.42
C CYS A 362 -29.85 -8.71 -1.83
N ILE A 363 -30.68 -9.09 -2.80
CA ILE A 363 -31.82 -8.27 -3.25
C ILE A 363 -32.94 -8.20 -2.20
N SER A 364 -33.17 -9.25 -1.42
CA SER A 364 -34.15 -9.24 -0.32
C SER A 364 -33.74 -8.32 0.84
N ASN A 365 -32.43 -8.06 0.99
CA ASN A 365 -31.92 -7.20 2.06
C ASN A 365 -31.79 -5.75 1.58
N GLN A 366 -32.52 -4.83 2.22
CA GLN A 366 -32.53 -3.41 1.82
C GLN A 366 -31.13 -2.79 1.73
N LYS A 367 -30.23 -3.11 2.66
CA LYS A 367 -28.85 -2.59 2.70
C LYS A 367 -27.96 -3.12 1.56
N LEU A 368 -28.22 -4.33 1.07
CA LEU A 368 -27.41 -5.01 0.04
C LEU A 368 -28.07 -4.99 -1.34
N SER A 369 -29.30 -4.47 -1.42
CA SER A 369 -30.10 -4.45 -2.65
C SER A 369 -29.42 -3.72 -3.81
N ILE A 370 -28.56 -2.74 -3.53
CA ILE A 370 -27.80 -2.01 -4.56
C ILE A 370 -26.66 -2.86 -5.15
N ASP A 371 -26.03 -3.67 -4.31
CA ASP A 371 -24.89 -4.52 -4.66
C ASP A 371 -25.37 -5.78 -5.42
N SER A 372 -26.59 -6.26 -5.14
CA SER A 372 -27.18 -7.38 -5.87
C SER A 372 -27.31 -7.11 -7.39
N PHE A 373 -27.56 -5.86 -7.78
CA PHE A 373 -27.58 -5.47 -9.18
C PHE A 373 -26.21 -5.54 -9.84
N GLN A 374 -25.12 -5.33 -9.09
CA GLN A 374 -23.78 -5.53 -9.62
C GLN A 374 -23.51 -7.01 -9.90
N ILE A 375 -24.03 -7.93 -9.06
CA ILE A 375 -23.93 -9.38 -9.31
C ILE A 375 -24.56 -9.75 -10.65
N ILE A 376 -25.79 -9.29 -10.91
CA ILE A 376 -26.44 -9.51 -12.22
C ILE A 376 -25.62 -8.89 -13.35
N LEU A 377 -25.15 -7.66 -13.16
CA LEU A 377 -24.43 -6.94 -14.20
C LEU A 377 -23.18 -7.71 -14.63
N ILE A 378 -22.41 -8.27 -13.68
CA ILE A 378 -21.19 -9.01 -14.01
C ILE A 378 -21.51 -10.36 -14.67
N ILE A 379 -22.61 -11.02 -14.29
CA ILE A 379 -23.08 -12.26 -14.93
C ILE A 379 -23.42 -11.96 -16.40
N PHE A 380 -24.29 -10.97 -16.63
CA PHE A 380 -24.72 -10.62 -17.98
C PHE A 380 -23.56 -10.09 -18.82
N THR A 381 -22.69 -9.25 -18.28
CA THR A 381 -21.56 -8.70 -19.03
C THR A 381 -20.59 -9.79 -19.46
N TYR A 382 -20.14 -10.66 -18.54
CA TYR A 382 -19.00 -11.54 -18.81
C TYR A 382 -19.36 -12.99 -19.12
N LEU A 383 -20.38 -13.57 -18.50
CA LEU A 383 -20.67 -15.01 -18.66
C LEU A 383 -21.52 -15.32 -19.91
N PRO A 384 -21.24 -16.41 -20.64
CA PRO A 384 -22.06 -16.84 -21.76
C PRO A 384 -23.42 -17.35 -21.28
N ILE A 385 -24.45 -17.19 -22.13
CA ILE A 385 -25.85 -17.47 -21.74
C ILE A 385 -26.09 -18.92 -21.35
N GLU A 386 -25.36 -19.85 -21.96
CA GLU A 386 -25.43 -21.29 -21.68
C GLU A 386 -25.26 -21.62 -20.19
N TYR A 387 -24.56 -20.77 -19.43
CA TYR A 387 -24.24 -21.04 -18.03
C TYR A 387 -25.44 -20.75 -17.11
N TYR A 388 -26.34 -19.85 -17.51
CA TYR A 388 -27.45 -19.39 -16.66
C TYR A 388 -28.83 -19.41 -17.33
N GLN A 389 -28.94 -19.97 -18.54
CA GLN A 389 -30.18 -20.01 -19.30
C GLN A 389 -31.36 -20.58 -18.49
N SER A 390 -31.12 -21.66 -17.72
CA SER A 390 -32.13 -22.29 -16.86
C SER A 390 -32.64 -21.39 -15.72
N PHE A 391 -31.87 -20.38 -15.33
CA PHE A 391 -32.16 -19.48 -14.22
C PHE A 391 -32.77 -18.14 -14.65
N LEU A 392 -32.82 -17.86 -15.95
CA LEU A 392 -33.30 -16.57 -16.48
C LEU A 392 -34.75 -16.27 -16.12
N LYS A 393 -35.66 -17.23 -16.31
CA LYS A 393 -37.07 -17.06 -15.98
C LYS A 393 -37.29 -16.76 -14.48
N PRO A 394 -36.78 -17.57 -13.53
CA PRO A 394 -36.84 -17.25 -12.10
C PRO A 394 -36.24 -15.88 -11.76
N LEU A 395 -35.13 -15.51 -12.38
CA LEU A 395 -34.46 -14.23 -12.15
C LEU A 395 -35.33 -13.04 -12.57
N PHE A 396 -35.98 -13.11 -13.73
CA PHE A 396 -36.86 -12.04 -14.23
C PHE A 396 -38.12 -11.91 -13.39
N VAL A 397 -38.74 -13.04 -13.00
CA VAL A 397 -39.86 -13.04 -12.05
C VAL A 397 -39.46 -12.29 -10.78
N LEU A 398 -38.31 -12.63 -10.20
CA LEU A 398 -37.84 -12.00 -8.96
C LEU A 398 -37.53 -10.51 -9.13
N LEU A 399 -36.92 -10.12 -10.25
CA LEU A 399 -36.55 -8.74 -10.51
C LEU A 399 -37.81 -7.87 -10.75
N PHE A 400 -38.83 -8.41 -11.42
CA PHE A 400 -40.10 -7.71 -11.62
C PHE A 400 -40.95 -7.64 -10.36
N THR A 401 -41.02 -8.71 -9.55
CA THR A 401 -41.71 -8.63 -8.25
C THR A 401 -41.03 -7.63 -7.32
N PHE A 402 -39.70 -7.57 -7.31
CA PHE A 402 -38.96 -6.56 -6.56
C PHE A 402 -39.27 -5.13 -7.04
N LEU A 403 -39.33 -4.90 -8.35
CA LEU A 403 -39.71 -3.60 -8.93
C LEU A 403 -41.15 -3.20 -8.60
N GLN A 404 -42.08 -4.16 -8.54
CA GLN A 404 -43.47 -3.92 -8.13
C GLN A 404 -43.55 -3.46 -6.67
N GLN A 405 -42.74 -4.07 -5.79
CA GLN A 405 -42.70 -3.77 -4.36
C GLN A 405 -42.00 -2.44 -4.05
N TYR A 406 -40.87 -2.16 -4.71
CA TYR A 406 -40.01 -1.01 -4.42
C TYR A 406 -39.98 0.01 -5.56
N LYS A 407 -40.72 1.11 -5.40
CA LYS A 407 -40.90 2.16 -6.43
C LYS A 407 -39.81 3.25 -6.43
N ASN A 408 -38.62 2.98 -5.91
CA ASN A 408 -37.52 3.94 -5.90
C ASN A 408 -36.94 4.13 -7.31
N ASP A 409 -36.71 5.36 -7.74
CA ASP A 409 -36.17 5.67 -9.07
C ASP A 409 -34.77 5.10 -9.30
N ILE A 410 -33.93 5.01 -8.26
CA ILE A 410 -32.60 4.38 -8.34
C ILE A 410 -32.71 2.90 -8.71
N ILE A 411 -33.71 2.20 -8.15
CA ILE A 411 -33.95 0.78 -8.41
C ILE A 411 -34.44 0.59 -9.85
N LYS A 412 -35.38 1.44 -10.31
CA LYS A 412 -35.85 1.41 -11.71
C LYS A 412 -34.70 1.60 -12.69
N ILE A 413 -33.81 2.58 -12.45
CA ILE A 413 -32.64 2.82 -13.29
C ILE A 413 -31.71 1.60 -13.31
N LYS A 414 -31.45 0.97 -12.15
CA LYS A 414 -30.61 -0.23 -12.07
C LYS A 414 -31.20 -1.44 -12.77
N VAL A 415 -32.51 -1.63 -12.68
CA VAL A 415 -33.25 -2.67 -13.43
C VAL A 415 -33.15 -2.44 -14.93
N ILE A 416 -33.44 -1.23 -15.40
CA ILE A 416 -33.35 -0.91 -16.83
C ILE A 416 -31.91 -1.10 -17.32
N HIS A 417 -30.92 -0.68 -16.53
CA HIS A 417 -29.52 -0.87 -16.86
C HIS A 417 -29.15 -2.36 -16.97
N SER A 418 -29.53 -3.21 -16.01
CA SER A 418 -29.21 -4.65 -16.08
C SER A 418 -29.88 -5.33 -17.28
N LEU A 419 -31.14 -4.99 -17.57
CA LEU A 419 -31.84 -5.51 -18.75
C LEU A 419 -31.23 -5.01 -20.06
N SER A 420 -30.81 -3.75 -20.12
CA SER A 420 -30.15 -3.20 -21.32
C SER A 420 -28.85 -3.93 -21.64
N VAL A 421 -28.05 -4.27 -20.62
CA VAL A 421 -26.80 -5.02 -20.77
C VAL A 421 -27.08 -6.45 -21.23
N PHE A 422 -28.15 -7.08 -20.74
CA PHE A 422 -28.58 -8.38 -21.21
C PHE A 422 -28.96 -8.36 -22.70
N ILE A 423 -29.83 -7.41 -23.10
CA ILE A 423 -30.28 -7.25 -24.48
C ILE A 423 -29.09 -7.04 -25.44
N LEU A 424 -28.13 -6.20 -25.04
CA LEU A 424 -26.92 -5.95 -25.84
C LEU A 424 -26.08 -7.20 -26.10
N LYS A 425 -26.20 -8.24 -25.25
CA LYS A 425 -25.43 -9.47 -25.38
C LYS A 425 -26.16 -10.59 -26.12
N THR A 426 -27.48 -10.71 -25.99
CA THR A 426 -28.25 -11.90 -26.38
C THR A 426 -29.28 -11.64 -27.47
N ASP A 427 -29.39 -10.40 -27.93
CA ASP A 427 -30.42 -9.87 -28.82
C ASP A 427 -31.82 -9.69 -28.20
N VAL A 428 -32.60 -8.81 -28.84
CA VAL A 428 -33.96 -8.41 -28.40
C VAL A 428 -34.94 -9.58 -28.47
N THR A 429 -34.82 -10.44 -29.48
CA THR A 429 -35.74 -11.58 -29.68
C THR A 429 -35.69 -12.57 -28.53
N HIS A 430 -34.49 -12.87 -28.03
CA HIS A 430 -34.33 -13.76 -26.91
C HIS A 430 -34.89 -13.16 -25.63
N PHE A 431 -34.66 -11.87 -25.40
CA PHE A 431 -35.25 -11.14 -24.28
C PHE A 431 -36.79 -11.19 -24.29
N LEU A 432 -37.42 -10.92 -25.44
CA LEU A 432 -38.89 -11.02 -25.59
C LEU A 432 -39.39 -12.43 -25.28
N SER A 433 -38.73 -13.46 -25.82
CA SER A 433 -39.13 -14.85 -25.57
C SER A 433 -39.11 -15.23 -24.08
N ILE A 434 -38.21 -14.63 -23.28
CA ILE A 434 -38.13 -14.88 -21.85
C ILE A 434 -39.22 -14.11 -21.10
N ILE A 435 -39.54 -12.87 -21.51
CA ILE A 435 -40.66 -12.11 -20.93
C ILE A 435 -41.97 -12.87 -21.16
N ASP A 436 -42.22 -13.33 -22.39
CA ASP A 436 -43.43 -14.09 -22.73
C ASP A 436 -43.56 -15.36 -21.88
N GLN A 437 -42.43 -15.96 -21.48
CA GLN A 437 -42.42 -17.11 -20.56
C GLN A 437 -42.72 -16.74 -19.10
N VAL A 438 -42.46 -15.51 -18.68
CA VAL A 438 -42.77 -15.01 -17.33
C VAL A 438 -44.26 -14.73 -17.21
N GLN A 439 -44.82 -14.02 -18.19
CA GLN A 439 -46.25 -13.77 -18.31
C GLN A 439 -46.57 -13.50 -19.79
N PRO A 440 -47.37 -14.37 -20.44
CA PRO A 440 -47.69 -14.25 -21.87
C PRO A 440 -48.65 -13.10 -22.19
#